data_AF-A0A9D9XFM1-F1
#
_entry.id   AF-A0A9D9XFM1-F1
#
_cell.length_a   1.000
_cell.length_b   1.000
_cell.length_c   1.000
_cell.angle_alpha   90.00
_cell.angle_beta   90.00
_cell.angle_gamma   90.00
#
_symmetry.space_group_name_H-M   'P 1'
#
loop_
_entity.id
_entity.type
_entity.pdbx_description
1 polymer ?
#
loop_
_entity_poly.entity_id
_entity_poly.type
_entity_poly.pdbx_seq_one_letter_code
_entity_poly.pdbx_strand_id
1 'polypeptide(L)'
;EGQWGKYLTGTRLRWESIVLAGQSQGGGMAAFIAKRERVARVIIFSGGWDMDAQGQIAGWYRMPSATPPELWYATYHVEEKQAKTMEEIYRALGLPPENVKPLDLPVHGNTAHGDGIHNPAYKAWWVKALGQGLD
;
A
#
# COMPACT_ATOMS: atom_id res chain seq x y z
N GLU A 1 -13.67 23.70 10.88
CA GLU A 1 -12.20 23.62 10.64
C GLU A 1 -11.73 22.16 10.73
N GLY A 2 -10.69 21.80 9.98
CA GLY A 2 -10.25 20.41 9.77
C GLY A 2 -9.47 19.74 10.91
N GLN A 3 -9.47 20.28 12.14
CA GLN A 3 -8.80 19.69 13.33
C GLN A 3 -7.32 19.26 13.11
N TRP A 4 -6.58 20.01 12.28
CA TRP A 4 -5.21 19.66 11.86
C TRP A 4 -4.21 19.48 13.01
N GLY A 5 -4.48 20.06 14.18
CA GLY A 5 -3.66 19.90 15.39
C GLY A 5 -3.47 18.44 15.82
N LYS A 6 -4.37 17.53 15.43
CA LYS A 6 -4.22 16.08 15.69
C LYS A 6 -3.07 15.44 14.90
N TYR A 7 -2.67 16.01 13.78
CA TYR A 7 -1.62 15.48 12.88
C TYR A 7 -0.28 16.19 13.05
N LEU A 8 -0.16 17.11 14.01
CA LEU A 8 1.04 17.90 14.24
C LEU A 8 1.51 17.79 15.69
N THR A 9 2.83 17.89 15.87
CA THR A 9 3.49 18.15 17.15
C THR A 9 4.38 19.36 16.95
N GLY A 10 3.86 20.55 17.27
CA GLY A 10 4.46 21.81 16.86
C GLY A 10 4.43 21.96 15.34
N THR A 11 5.60 22.05 14.71
CA THR A 11 5.77 22.13 13.24
C THR A 11 6.05 20.78 12.58
N ARG A 12 6.11 19.69 13.34
CA ARG A 12 6.42 18.34 12.83
C ARG A 12 5.15 17.53 12.63
N LEU A 13 5.15 16.67 11.62
CA LEU A 13 4.10 15.68 11.39
C LEU A 13 4.08 14.65 12.52
N ARG A 14 2.88 14.32 13.00
CA ARG A 14 2.62 13.15 13.85
C ARG A 14 2.31 11.96 12.94
N TRP A 15 3.36 11.31 12.44
CA TRP A 15 3.24 10.21 11.47
C TRP A 15 2.34 9.08 11.94
N GLU A 16 2.38 8.74 13.23
CA GLU A 16 1.54 7.70 13.83
C GLU A 16 0.03 8.00 13.81
N SER A 17 -0.37 9.20 13.38
CA SER A 17 -1.76 9.60 13.16
C SER A 17 -2.11 9.74 11.68
N ILE A 18 -1.18 9.47 10.77
CA ILE A 18 -1.32 9.67 9.32
C ILE A 18 -1.40 8.31 8.64
N VAL A 19 -2.36 8.15 7.74
CA VAL A 19 -2.46 7.00 6.83
C VAL A 19 -1.91 7.40 5.47
N LEU A 20 -1.06 6.56 4.89
CA LEU A 20 -0.58 6.72 3.52
C LEU A 20 -1.28 5.73 2.60
N ALA A 21 -1.77 6.20 1.47
CA ALA A 21 -2.36 5.36 0.45
C ALA A 21 -1.92 5.85 -0.92
N GLY A 22 -1.70 4.93 -1.85
CA GLY A 22 -1.34 5.31 -3.21
C GLY A 22 -1.52 4.19 -4.20
N GLN A 23 -1.81 4.57 -5.44
CA GLN A 23 -1.93 3.67 -6.58
C GLN A 23 -0.69 3.77 -7.47
N SER A 24 -0.24 2.65 -8.06
CA SER A 24 0.89 2.62 -8.98
C SER A 24 2.17 3.21 -8.36
N GLN A 25 2.76 4.21 -8.99
CA GLN A 25 3.90 4.97 -8.46
C GLN A 25 3.60 5.57 -7.07
N GLY A 26 2.39 6.06 -6.83
CA GLY A 26 1.99 6.58 -5.53
C GLY A 26 2.01 5.50 -4.43
N GLY A 27 1.71 4.25 -4.78
CA GLY A 27 1.82 3.11 -3.88
C GLY A 27 3.27 2.80 -3.50
N GLY A 28 4.19 2.91 -4.46
CA GLY A 28 5.64 2.81 -4.22
C GLY A 28 6.16 3.93 -3.32
N MET A 29 5.73 5.18 -3.56
CA MET A 29 6.08 6.32 -2.72
C MET A 29 5.54 6.18 -1.29
N ALA A 30 4.29 5.74 -1.14
CA ALA A 30 3.69 5.48 0.17
C ALA A 30 4.48 4.42 0.96
N ALA A 31 4.85 3.32 0.29
CA ALA A 31 5.71 2.29 0.86
C ALA A 31 7.08 2.86 1.26
N PHE A 32 7.73 3.61 0.37
CA PHE A 32 9.04 4.19 0.62
C PHE A 32 9.07 5.14 1.82
N ILE A 33 8.00 5.92 2.04
CA ILE A 33 7.84 6.76 3.23
C ILE A 33 7.59 5.89 4.47
N ALA A 34 6.68 4.92 4.42
CA ALA A 34 6.35 4.05 5.55
C ALA A 34 7.51 3.16 6.03
N LYS A 35 8.51 2.89 5.17
CA LYS A 35 9.78 2.27 5.60
C LYS A 35 10.59 3.18 6.53
N ARG A 36 10.51 4.50 6.37
CA ARG A 36 11.31 5.49 7.12
C ARG A 36 10.56 6.09 8.29
N GLU A 37 9.26 6.30 8.14
CA GLU A 37 8.40 6.95 9.11
C GLU A 37 7.37 5.94 9.61
N ARG A 38 7.13 5.91 10.92
CA ARG A 38 6.11 5.06 11.52
C ARG A 38 4.74 5.70 11.31
N VAL A 39 3.99 5.21 10.33
CA VAL A 39 2.66 5.70 10.00
C VAL A 39 1.55 4.90 10.69
N ALA A 40 0.35 5.48 10.78
CA ALA A 40 -0.81 4.79 11.34
C ALA A 40 -1.22 3.56 10.50
N ARG A 41 -1.05 3.67 9.18
CA ARG A 41 -1.34 2.62 8.20
C ARG A 41 -0.75 2.97 6.84
N VAL A 42 -0.43 1.95 6.04
CA VAL A 42 -0.09 2.12 4.62
C VAL A 42 -0.90 1.16 3.74
N ILE A 43 -1.43 1.69 2.63
CA ILE A 43 -2.23 0.93 1.67
C ILE A 43 -1.65 1.09 0.28
N ILE A 44 -1.16 -0.01 -0.29
CA ILE A 44 -0.54 -0.05 -1.61
C ILE A 44 -1.56 -0.62 -2.60
N PHE A 45 -1.99 0.19 -3.57
CA PHE A 45 -2.87 -0.25 -4.66
C PHE A 45 -2.06 -0.45 -5.94
N SER A 46 -1.89 -1.69 -6.39
CA SER A 46 -1.20 -2.04 -7.63
C SER A 46 0.11 -1.27 -7.80
N GLY A 47 0.96 -1.26 -6.77
CA GLY A 47 2.07 -0.31 -6.67
C GLY A 47 3.31 -0.88 -6.01
N GLY A 48 4.40 -0.11 -6.09
CA GLY A 48 5.70 -0.47 -5.52
C GLY A 48 6.51 -1.43 -6.37
N TRP A 49 6.61 -1.21 -7.68
CA TRP A 49 7.41 -2.04 -8.60
C TRP A 49 8.78 -1.43 -8.94
N ASP A 50 9.47 -0.84 -7.96
CA ASP A 50 10.79 -0.27 -8.18
C ASP A 50 11.81 -1.38 -8.46
N MET A 51 12.65 -1.16 -9.47
CA MET A 51 13.68 -2.10 -9.88
C MET A 51 15.06 -1.51 -9.69
N ASP A 52 16.06 -2.35 -9.46
CA ASP A 52 17.46 -1.97 -9.58
C ASP A 52 17.94 -1.97 -11.04
N ALA A 53 19.21 -1.62 -11.25
CA ALA A 53 19.81 -1.55 -12.59
C ALA A 53 19.94 -2.92 -13.27
N GLN A 54 19.77 -4.01 -12.53
CA GLN A 54 19.82 -5.39 -13.01
C GLN A 54 18.41 -5.95 -13.28
N GLY A 55 17.37 -5.13 -13.10
CA GLY A 55 15.97 -5.53 -13.28
C GLY A 55 15.42 -6.42 -12.17
N GLN A 56 16.09 -6.48 -11.01
CA GLN A 56 15.56 -7.13 -9.82
C GLN A 56 14.77 -6.14 -8.98
N ILE A 57 13.90 -6.63 -8.10
CA ILE A 57 13.16 -5.74 -7.19
C ILE A 57 14.15 -4.98 -6.31
N ALA A 58 13.93 -3.68 -6.14
CA ALA A 58 14.88 -2.80 -5.47
C ALA A 58 15.21 -3.29 -4.05
N GLY A 59 16.49 -3.30 -3.69
CA GLY A 59 16.97 -3.83 -2.41
C GLY A 59 16.33 -3.17 -1.17
N TRP A 60 15.83 -1.94 -1.31
CA TRP A 60 15.19 -1.21 -0.23
C TRP A 60 13.94 -1.89 0.32
N TYR A 61 13.23 -2.68 -0.48
CA TYR A 61 12.05 -3.43 -0.01
C TYR A 61 12.39 -4.35 1.17
N ARG A 62 13.62 -4.89 1.19
CA ARG A 62 14.12 -5.85 2.20
C ARG A 62 14.73 -5.19 3.44
N MET A 63 14.92 -3.87 3.45
CA MET A 63 15.50 -3.18 4.61
C MET A 63 14.56 -3.19 5.82
N PRO A 64 14.99 -2.83 7.03
CA PRO A 64 14.06 -2.61 8.15
C PRO A 64 12.98 -1.57 7.82
N SER A 65 11.81 -1.69 8.45
CA SER A 65 10.68 -0.76 8.30
C SER A 65 10.38 -0.07 9.63
N ALA A 66 10.22 1.25 9.63
CA ALA A 66 9.71 2.00 10.77
C ALA A 66 8.24 1.70 11.07
N THR A 67 7.44 1.44 10.02
CA THR A 67 6.05 0.99 10.14
C THR A 67 6.00 -0.53 10.28
N PRO A 68 5.44 -1.09 11.36
CA PRO A 68 5.31 -2.54 11.55
C PRO A 68 4.46 -3.22 10.46
N PRO A 69 4.79 -4.47 10.05
CA PRO A 69 4.11 -5.17 8.96
C PRO A 69 2.58 -5.29 9.09
N GLU A 70 2.04 -5.36 10.30
CA GLU A 70 0.60 -5.45 10.57
C GLU A 70 -0.19 -4.20 10.15
N LEU A 71 0.50 -3.07 9.96
CA LEU A 71 -0.09 -1.80 9.50
C LEU A 71 0.02 -1.63 7.97
N TRP A 72 0.58 -2.60 7.26
CA TRP A 72 0.69 -2.59 5.81
C TRP A 72 -0.43 -3.40 5.20
N TYR A 73 -1.06 -2.85 4.17
CA TYR A 73 -2.05 -3.52 3.34
C TYR A 73 -1.66 -3.33 1.89
N ALA A 74 -1.79 -4.38 1.09
CA ALA A 74 -1.47 -4.30 -0.32
C ALA A 74 -2.46 -5.09 -1.17
N THR A 75 -2.64 -4.64 -2.39
CA THR A 75 -3.54 -5.25 -3.34
C THR A 75 -2.98 -5.08 -4.74
N TYR A 76 -3.24 -6.04 -5.61
CA TYR A 76 -2.93 -5.98 -7.03
C TYR A 76 -3.90 -6.87 -7.77
N HIS A 77 -4.15 -6.60 -9.05
CA HIS A 77 -4.97 -7.47 -9.87
C HIS A 77 -4.13 -8.57 -10.51
N VAL A 78 -4.64 -9.81 -10.49
CA VAL A 78 -3.88 -11.00 -10.95
C VAL A 78 -3.59 -10.97 -12.45
N GLU A 79 -4.41 -10.25 -13.22
CA GLU A 79 -4.22 -10.00 -14.66
C GLU A 79 -3.22 -8.87 -14.99
N GLU A 80 -2.65 -8.19 -13.99
CA GLU A 80 -1.60 -7.20 -14.25
C GLU A 80 -0.31 -7.88 -14.74
N LYS A 81 0.34 -7.27 -15.73
CA LYS A 81 1.64 -7.76 -16.23
C LYS A 81 2.69 -7.87 -15.12
N GLN A 82 2.60 -7.00 -14.11
CA GLN A 82 3.48 -6.92 -12.96
C GLN A 82 2.97 -7.72 -11.74
N ALA A 83 1.91 -8.52 -11.86
CA ALA A 83 1.32 -9.25 -10.74
C ALA A 83 2.34 -10.09 -9.97
N LYS A 84 3.18 -10.87 -10.67
CA LYS A 84 4.24 -11.68 -10.06
C LYS A 84 5.29 -10.84 -9.35
N THR A 85 5.67 -9.70 -9.93
CA THR A 85 6.62 -8.76 -9.33
C THR A 85 6.04 -8.16 -8.05
N MET A 86 4.79 -7.72 -8.05
CA MET A 86 4.16 -7.16 -6.86
C MET A 86 4.03 -8.21 -5.75
N GLU A 87 3.70 -9.46 -6.10
CA GLU A 87 3.70 -10.56 -5.14
C GLU A 87 5.08 -10.75 -4.48
N GLU A 88 6.16 -10.75 -5.28
CA GLU A 88 7.53 -10.84 -4.77
C GLU A 88 7.86 -9.66 -3.83
N ILE A 89 7.46 -8.45 -4.22
CA ILE A 89 7.74 -7.23 -3.45
C ILE A 89 6.98 -7.23 -2.12
N TYR A 90 5.71 -7.63 -2.11
CA TYR A 90 4.92 -7.68 -0.88
C TYR A 90 5.44 -8.74 0.09
N ARG A 91 5.99 -9.85 -0.43
CA ARG A 91 6.76 -10.81 0.38
C ARG A 91 8.06 -10.21 0.90
N ALA A 92 8.82 -9.49 0.07
CA ALA A 92 10.09 -8.87 0.46
C ALA A 92 9.93 -7.75 1.50
N LEU A 93 8.81 -7.05 1.47
CA LEU A 93 8.38 -6.09 2.48
C LEU A 93 7.94 -6.76 3.80
N GLY A 94 7.74 -8.07 3.81
CA GLY A 94 7.33 -8.83 4.98
C GLY A 94 5.85 -8.70 5.34
N LEU A 95 4.98 -8.36 4.38
CA LEU A 95 3.55 -8.18 4.64
C LEU A 95 2.93 -9.52 5.09
N PRO A 96 2.08 -9.51 6.14
CA PRO A 96 1.29 -10.68 6.49
C PRO A 96 0.41 -11.10 5.30
N PRO A 97 0.30 -12.40 4.97
CA PRO A 97 -0.51 -12.86 3.84
C PRO A 97 -1.97 -12.40 3.90
N GLU A 98 -2.55 -12.32 5.10
CA GLU A 98 -3.90 -11.83 5.33
C GLU A 98 -4.07 -10.34 4.98
N ASN A 99 -2.97 -9.58 4.92
CA ASN A 99 -2.94 -8.17 4.57
C ASN A 99 -2.59 -7.92 3.08
N VAL A 100 -2.45 -8.98 2.29
CA VAL A 100 -2.28 -8.90 0.84
C VAL A 100 -3.49 -9.51 0.15
N LYS A 101 -4.14 -8.75 -0.74
CA LYS A 101 -5.26 -9.23 -1.54
C LYS A 101 -4.92 -9.23 -3.04
N PRO A 102 -4.65 -10.40 -3.63
CA PRO A 102 -4.76 -10.59 -5.07
C PRO A 102 -6.23 -10.44 -5.49
N LEU A 103 -6.48 -9.53 -6.40
CA LEU A 103 -7.81 -9.23 -6.97
C LEU A 103 -8.00 -10.07 -8.23
N ASP A 104 -9.09 -10.85 -8.28
CA ASP A 104 -9.34 -11.92 -9.24
C ASP A 104 -10.75 -11.91 -9.86
N LEU A 105 -11.59 -10.94 -9.49
CA LEU A 105 -12.89 -10.69 -10.11
C LEU A 105 -12.74 -10.02 -11.48
N PRO A 106 -13.76 -10.11 -12.36
CA PRO A 106 -13.70 -9.53 -13.70
C PRO A 106 -13.32 -8.04 -13.70
N VAL A 107 -12.42 -7.70 -14.62
CA VAL A 107 -12.04 -6.32 -14.91
C VAL A 107 -13.21 -5.62 -15.62
N HIS A 108 -13.68 -4.51 -15.07
CA HIS A 108 -14.75 -3.70 -15.66
C HIS A 108 -14.21 -2.51 -16.46
N GLY A 109 -12.95 -2.11 -16.22
CA GLY A 109 -12.25 -1.04 -16.94
C GLY A 109 -11.44 -1.50 -18.16
N ASN A 110 -10.67 -0.57 -18.72
CA ASN A 110 -9.77 -0.86 -19.85
C ASN A 110 -8.58 -1.73 -19.45
N THR A 111 -8.14 -1.66 -18.19
CA THR A 111 -6.97 -2.39 -17.68
C THR A 111 -7.17 -2.83 -16.24
N ALA A 112 -6.58 -3.98 -15.90
CA ALA A 112 -6.53 -4.52 -14.55
C ALA A 112 -5.85 -3.58 -13.52
N HIS A 113 -4.87 -2.78 -13.97
CA HIS A 113 -4.02 -1.93 -13.12
C HIS A 113 -4.78 -0.83 -12.36
N GLY A 114 -5.87 -0.32 -12.94
CA GLY A 114 -6.73 0.70 -12.33
C GLY A 114 -8.06 0.16 -11.82
N ASP A 115 -8.45 -1.06 -12.20
CA ASP A 115 -9.79 -1.57 -11.94
C ASP A 115 -10.05 -1.81 -10.44
N GLY A 116 -9.06 -2.37 -9.75
CA GLY A 116 -9.22 -2.82 -8.37
C GLY A 116 -9.83 -1.77 -7.45
N ILE A 117 -9.25 -0.57 -7.40
CA ILE A 117 -9.71 0.52 -6.52
C ILE A 117 -11.11 1.04 -6.88
N HIS A 118 -11.59 0.80 -8.11
CA HIS A 118 -12.90 1.24 -8.59
C HIS A 118 -13.95 0.13 -8.51
N ASN A 119 -13.55 -1.13 -8.33
CA ASN A 119 -14.44 -2.26 -8.35
C ASN A 119 -15.14 -2.44 -6.97
N PRO A 120 -16.45 -2.16 -6.88
CA PRO A 120 -17.17 -2.16 -5.59
C PRO A 120 -17.31 -3.57 -4.99
N ALA A 121 -17.06 -4.62 -5.79
CA ALA A 121 -17.07 -5.99 -5.29
C ALA A 121 -15.98 -6.23 -4.23
N TYR A 122 -14.91 -5.41 -4.21
CA TYR A 122 -13.87 -5.46 -3.19
C TYR A 122 -14.14 -4.59 -1.95
N LYS A 123 -15.35 -4.06 -1.79
CA LYS A 123 -15.70 -3.18 -0.64
C LYS A 123 -15.31 -3.77 0.72
N ALA A 124 -15.56 -5.05 0.95
CA ALA A 124 -15.20 -5.69 2.23
C ALA A 124 -13.69 -5.63 2.51
N TRP A 125 -12.88 -5.81 1.46
CA TRP A 125 -11.43 -5.65 1.54
C TRP A 125 -11.02 -4.20 1.79
N TRP A 126 -11.66 -3.22 1.12
CA TRP A 126 -11.41 -1.80 1.37
C TRP A 126 -11.73 -1.40 2.80
N VAL A 127 -12.81 -1.89 3.39
CA VAL A 127 -13.13 -1.65 4.80
C VAL A 127 -12.05 -2.24 5.72
N LYS A 128 -11.54 -3.45 5.42
CA LYS A 128 -10.42 -4.04 6.17
C LYS A 128 -9.16 -3.18 6.05
N ALA A 129 -8.78 -2.79 4.84
CA ALA A 129 -7.55 -2.07 4.57
C ALA A 129 -7.58 -0.60 5.03
N LEU A 130 -8.72 0.09 4.90
CA LEU A 130 -8.86 1.48 5.36
C LEU A 130 -9.16 1.56 6.86
N GLY A 131 -9.77 0.52 7.42
CA GLY A 131 -10.39 0.56 8.74
C GLY A 131 -11.76 1.24 8.70
N GLN A 132 -12.47 1.24 9.83
CA GLN A 132 -13.81 1.82 9.94
C GLN A 132 -13.81 3.36 10.09
N GLY A 133 -12.64 4.00 10.04
CA GLY A 133 -12.44 5.38 10.46
C GLY A 133 -12.00 5.47 11.92
N LEU A 134 -11.74 6.69 12.40
CA LEU A 134 -11.51 6.93 13.83
C LEU A 134 -12.86 6.87 14.54
N ASP A 135 -12.95 6.03 15.58
CA ASP A 135 -13.94 6.20 16.65
C ASP A 135 -13.69 7.52 17.40
#